data_AF-A0A655DVX9-F1
#
_entry.id   AF-A0A655DVX9-F1
#
_cell.length_a   1.000
_cell.length_b   1.000
_cell.length_c   1.000
_cell.angle_alpha   90.00
_cell.angle_beta   90.00
_cell.angle_gamma   90.00
#
_symmetry.space_group_name_H-M   'P 1'
#
loop_
_entity.id
_entity.type
_entity.pdbx_description
1 polymer ?
#
loop_
_entity_poly.entity_id
_entity_poly.type
_entity_poly.pdbx_seq_one_letter_code
_entity_poly.pdbx_strand_id
1 'polypeptide(L)'
;MLVLESPVTLRTQDYHRLPRQQKLIASSPTLQQAWNLVQEACITQNPLQLGEAATLSAIASQTLLPKPGFTALLSLVEECDLYGLNVAHSGSVVGLMLDRKRHDIARLKGKLAEKKLTRHWPKQHLLKMVTGGVKLQ
;
A
#
# COMPACT_ATOMS: atom_id res chain seq x y z
N MET A 1 -0.38 -10.10 -4.17
CA MET A 1 0.22 -8.94 -3.47
C MET A 1 1.49 -9.38 -2.78
N LEU A 2 2.56 -8.61 -2.88
CA LEU A 2 3.75 -8.77 -2.04
C LEU A 2 3.62 -7.83 -0.83
N VAL A 3 3.44 -8.41 0.36
CA VAL A 3 3.29 -7.68 1.62
C VAL A 3 4.66 -7.52 2.26
N LEU A 4 4.97 -6.30 2.68
CA LEU A 4 6.23 -5.89 3.28
C LEU A 4 5.95 -5.47 4.73
N GLU A 5 6.59 -6.14 5.67
CA GLU A 5 6.38 -5.95 7.10
C GLU A 5 7.66 -5.39 7.74
N SER A 6 7.50 -4.27 8.44
CA SER A 6 8.57 -3.65 9.21
C SER A 6 8.69 -4.29 10.60
N PRO A 7 9.89 -4.37 11.20
CA PRO A 7 10.03 -4.82 12.60
C PRO A 7 9.49 -3.80 13.60
N VAL A 8 9.23 -2.55 13.17
CA VAL A 8 8.69 -1.50 14.02
C VAL A 8 7.25 -1.86 14.40
N THR A 9 7.00 -1.94 15.70
CA THR A 9 5.64 -2.08 16.24
C THR A 9 5.07 -0.70 16.53
N LEU A 10 3.96 -0.37 15.90
CA LEU A 10 3.23 0.88 16.15
C LEU A 10 2.02 0.59 17.01
N ARG A 11 1.86 1.33 18.12
CA ARG A 11 0.65 1.27 18.92
C ARG A 11 -0.41 2.15 18.26
N THR A 12 -1.54 1.54 17.91
CA THR A 12 -2.67 2.24 17.26
C THR A 12 -3.22 3.39 18.10
N GLN A 13 -3.12 3.30 19.43
CA GLN A 13 -3.48 4.38 20.35
C GLN A 13 -2.61 5.63 20.16
N ASP A 14 -1.31 5.47 19.94
CA ASP A 14 -0.40 6.61 19.74
C ASP A 14 -0.68 7.30 18.39
N TYR A 15 -1.04 6.51 17.36
CA TYR A 15 -1.51 7.04 16.09
C TYR A 15 -2.79 7.89 16.24
N HIS A 16 -3.72 7.51 17.12
CA HIS A 16 -4.96 8.25 17.37
C HIS A 16 -4.78 9.54 18.20
N ARG A 17 -3.64 9.69 18.90
CA ARG A 17 -3.29 10.89 19.66
C ARG A 17 -2.67 11.99 18.80
N LEU A 18 -2.28 11.69 17.57
CA LEU A 18 -1.71 12.68 16.67
C LEU A 18 -2.74 13.75 16.30
N PRO A 19 -2.41 15.05 16.38
CA PRO A 19 -3.26 16.11 15.86
C PRO A 19 -3.36 15.99 14.34
N ARG A 20 -4.45 15.36 13.88
CA ARG A 20 -4.62 14.89 12.49
C ARG A 20 -5.76 15.56 11.74
N GLN A 21 -6.62 16.31 12.42
CA GLN A 21 -7.86 16.83 11.84
C GLN A 21 -7.60 17.71 10.60
N GLN A 22 -6.69 18.68 10.70
CA GLN A 22 -6.35 19.54 9.55
C GLN A 22 -5.78 18.73 8.37
N LYS A 23 -4.91 17.76 8.64
CA LYS A 23 -4.31 16.89 7.61
C LYS A 23 -5.34 16.00 6.93
N LEU A 24 -6.31 15.48 7.69
CA LEU A 24 -7.43 14.70 7.16
C LEU A 24 -8.33 15.55 6.25
N ILE A 25 -8.68 16.76 6.70
CA ILE A 25 -9.48 17.71 5.90
C ILE A 25 -8.73 18.06 4.60
N ALA A 26 -7.44 18.37 4.69
CA ALA A 26 -6.61 18.68 3.52
C ALA A 26 -6.50 17.51 2.53
N SER A 27 -6.54 16.27 3.03
CA SER A 27 -6.48 15.05 2.21
C SER A 27 -7.84 14.61 1.66
N SER A 28 -8.94 15.23 2.10
CA SER A 28 -10.30 14.80 1.74
C SER A 28 -10.57 14.76 0.23
N PRO A 29 -10.15 15.75 -0.59
CA PRO A 29 -10.38 15.70 -2.04
C PRO A 29 -9.67 14.51 -2.70
N THR A 30 -8.41 14.25 -2.30
CA THR A 30 -7.62 13.12 -2.79
C THR A 30 -8.23 11.78 -2.39
N LEU A 31 -8.72 11.67 -1.15
CA LEU A 31 -9.39 10.46 -0.68
C LEU A 31 -10.74 10.24 -1.37
N GLN A 32 -11.47 11.31 -1.69
CA GLN A 32 -12.70 11.22 -2.48
C GLN A 32 -12.41 10.73 -3.90
N GLN A 33 -11.36 11.23 -4.54
CA GLN A 33 -10.93 10.72 -5.85
C GLN A 33 -10.53 9.24 -5.78
N ALA A 34 -9.76 8.85 -4.77
CA ALA A 34 -9.39 7.45 -4.55
C ALA A 34 -10.64 6.57 -4.38
N TRP A 35 -11.64 7.05 -3.63
CA TRP A 35 -12.90 6.35 -3.45
C TRP A 35 -13.66 6.16 -4.77
N ASN A 36 -13.78 7.21 -5.59
CA ASN A 36 -14.43 7.12 -6.89
C ASN A 36 -13.75 6.08 -7.80
N LEU A 37 -12.41 6.04 -7.81
CA LEU A 37 -11.64 5.05 -8.55
C LEU A 37 -11.87 3.62 -8.03
N VAL A 38 -12.01 3.42 -6.71
CA VAL A 38 -12.37 2.10 -6.16
C VAL A 38 -13.74 1.67 -6.68
N GLN A 39 -14.73 2.56 -6.69
CA GLN A 39 -16.08 2.25 -7.17
C GLN A 39 -16.05 1.85 -8.65
N GLU A 40 -15.36 2.62 -9.49
CA GLU A 40 -15.20 2.33 -10.91
C GLU A 40 -14.46 1.00 -11.13
N ALA A 41 -13.33 0.79 -10.46
CA ALA A 41 -12.54 -0.43 -10.56
C ALA A 41 -13.33 -1.69 -10.19
N CYS A 42 -14.22 -1.58 -9.20
CA CYS A 42 -15.13 -2.66 -8.82
C CYS A 42 -16.17 -2.95 -9.90
N ILE A 43 -16.76 -1.90 -10.50
CA ILE A 43 -17.77 -2.02 -11.57
C ILE A 43 -17.14 -2.61 -12.83
N THR A 44 -15.97 -2.13 -13.23
CA THR A 44 -15.26 -2.53 -14.45
C THR A 44 -14.38 -3.77 -14.25
N GLN A 45 -14.26 -4.25 -13.01
CA GLN A 45 -13.35 -5.32 -12.61
C GLN A 45 -11.89 -5.06 -13.02
N ASN A 46 -11.45 -3.80 -12.92
CA ASN A 46 -10.13 -3.37 -13.37
C ASN A 46 -9.11 -3.31 -12.21
N PRO A 47 -8.17 -4.28 -12.11
CA PRO A 47 -7.17 -4.30 -11.04
C PRO A 47 -6.16 -3.15 -11.12
N LEU A 48 -5.94 -2.56 -12.29
CA LEU A 48 -5.06 -1.41 -12.45
C LEU A 48 -5.67 -0.18 -11.79
N GLN A 49 -6.93 0.15 -12.10
CA GLN A 49 -7.65 1.26 -11.45
C GLN A 49 -7.76 1.07 -9.93
N LEU A 50 -7.94 -0.17 -9.46
CA LEU A 50 -7.94 -0.45 -8.02
C LEU A 50 -6.57 -0.16 -7.38
N GLY A 51 -5.48 -0.48 -8.07
CA GLY A 51 -4.13 -0.19 -7.63
C GLY A 51 -3.78 1.29 -7.66
N GLU A 52 -4.26 2.04 -8.66
CA GLU A 52 -4.18 3.50 -8.71
C GLU A 52 -4.90 4.14 -7.53
N ALA A 53 -6.12 3.69 -7.24
CA ALA A 53 -6.89 4.14 -6.08
C ALA A 53 -6.15 3.90 -4.75
N ALA A 54 -5.60 2.68 -4.57
CA ALA A 54 -4.82 2.33 -3.40
C ALA A 54 -3.57 3.22 -3.27
N THR A 55 -2.89 3.49 -4.38
CA THR A 55 -1.69 4.34 -4.42
C THR A 55 -2.01 5.78 -4.06
N LEU A 56 -3.11 6.32 -4.59
CA LEU A 56 -3.57 7.67 -4.28
C LEU A 56 -3.90 7.83 -2.77
N SER A 57 -4.58 6.83 -2.20
CA SER A 57 -4.82 6.75 -0.75
C SER A 57 -3.52 6.65 0.05
N ALA A 58 -2.57 5.84 -0.42
CA ALA A 58 -1.26 5.68 0.21
C ALA A 58 -0.45 6.99 0.23
N ILE A 59 -0.49 7.77 -0.85
CA ILE A 59 0.15 9.10 -0.94
C ILE A 59 -0.47 10.05 0.08
N ALA A 60 -1.81 10.15 0.12
CA ALA A 60 -2.51 10.99 1.10
C ALA A 60 -2.13 10.62 2.55
N SER A 61 -2.04 9.31 2.84
CA SER A 61 -1.70 8.81 4.18
C SER A 61 -0.28 9.18 4.65
N GLN A 62 0.64 9.51 3.75
CA GLN A 62 2.00 9.91 4.12
C GLN A 62 2.01 11.20 4.94
N THR A 63 1.02 12.09 4.76
CA THR A 63 0.90 13.32 5.56
C THR A 63 0.65 13.02 7.03
N LEU A 64 0.00 11.89 7.33
CA LEU A 64 -0.38 11.46 8.67
C LEU A 64 0.70 10.61 9.32
N LEU A 65 1.16 9.58 8.61
CA LEU A 65 2.13 8.62 9.13
C LEU A 65 3.07 8.16 7.99
N PRO A 66 4.18 8.88 7.77
CA PRO A 66 5.15 8.54 6.74
C PRO A 66 5.68 7.12 6.90
N LYS A 67 5.82 6.40 5.77
CA LYS A 67 6.46 5.08 5.74
C LYS A 67 7.89 5.21 5.21
N PRO A 68 8.87 4.51 5.81
CA PRO A 68 10.25 4.59 5.38
C PRO A 68 10.41 4.08 3.93
N GLY A 69 11.13 4.86 3.11
CA GLY A 69 11.37 4.52 1.72
C GLY A 69 10.14 4.62 0.81
N PHE A 70 9.10 5.37 1.19
CA PHE A 70 7.86 5.50 0.42
C PHE A 70 8.07 5.89 -1.06
N THR A 71 8.89 6.90 -1.35
CA THR A 71 9.20 7.29 -2.73
C THR A 71 9.90 6.18 -3.52
N ALA A 72 10.77 5.40 -2.86
CA ALA A 72 11.40 4.25 -3.49
C ALA A 72 10.39 3.11 -3.74
N LEU A 73 9.41 2.92 -2.85
CA LEU A 73 8.29 1.99 -3.08
C LEU A 73 7.43 2.44 -4.28
N LEU A 74 7.16 3.73 -4.44
CA LEU A 74 6.47 4.25 -5.63
C LEU A 74 7.29 3.98 -6.90
N SER A 75 8.60 4.24 -6.89
CA SER A 75 9.46 3.94 -8.05
C SER A 75 9.45 2.45 -8.42
N LEU A 76 9.28 1.54 -7.45
CA LEU A 76 9.14 0.11 -7.73
C LEU A 76 7.83 -0.24 -8.42
N VAL A 77 6.74 0.48 -8.11
CA VAL A 77 5.46 0.29 -8.80
C VAL A 77 5.65 0.58 -10.30
N GLU A 78 6.31 1.69 -10.63
CA GLU A 78 6.60 2.06 -12.02
C GLU A 78 7.62 1.10 -12.68
N GLU A 79 8.78 0.88 -12.07
CA GLU A 79 9.88 0.08 -12.63
C GLU A 79 9.53 -1.40 -12.85
N CYS A 80 8.57 -1.93 -12.10
CA CYS A 80 8.11 -3.31 -12.18
C CYS A 80 6.70 -3.44 -12.75
N ASP A 81 6.12 -2.34 -13.27
CA ASP A 81 4.78 -2.29 -13.89
C ASP A 81 3.68 -2.87 -12.98
N LEU A 82 3.78 -2.63 -11.67
CA LEU A 82 2.85 -3.15 -10.68
C LEU A 82 1.52 -2.39 -10.73
N TYR A 83 0.44 -3.00 -10.23
CA TYR A 83 -0.85 -2.31 -10.18
C TYR A 83 -0.85 -1.10 -9.24
N GLY A 84 -0.11 -1.16 -8.13
CA GLY A 84 -0.10 -0.07 -7.16
C GLY A 84 0.52 -0.41 -5.81
N LEU A 85 0.48 0.57 -4.91
CA LEU A 85 0.97 0.49 -3.54
C LEU A 85 -0.17 0.74 -2.56
N ASN A 86 -0.37 -0.20 -1.64
CA ASN A 86 -1.27 -0.06 -0.50
C ASN A 86 -0.47 0.16 0.79
N VAL A 87 -0.96 1.02 1.69
CA VAL A 87 -0.30 1.33 2.96
C VAL A 87 -1.27 1.14 4.12
N ALA A 88 -0.86 0.42 5.16
CA ALA A 88 -1.64 0.32 6.38
C ALA A 88 -1.72 1.68 7.09
N HIS A 89 -2.94 2.14 7.33
CA HIS A 89 -3.25 3.47 7.87
C HIS A 89 -2.56 3.76 9.22
N SER A 90 -2.64 2.83 10.17
CA SER A 90 -2.04 2.95 11.51
C SER A 90 -0.89 1.95 11.78
N GLY A 91 -0.63 1.05 10.83
CA GLY A 91 0.31 -0.06 10.98
C GLY A 91 1.66 0.19 10.29
N SER A 92 2.54 -0.80 10.38
CA SER A 92 3.89 -0.79 9.80
C SER A 92 4.03 -1.78 8.64
N VAL A 93 2.94 -1.95 7.88
CA VAL A 93 2.85 -2.86 6.74
C VAL A 93 2.48 -2.09 5.49
N VAL A 94 3.12 -2.45 4.37
CA VAL A 94 2.75 -1.97 3.03
C VAL A 94 2.58 -3.15 2.09
N GLY A 95 1.79 -2.98 1.02
CA GLY A 95 1.48 -4.02 0.07
C GLY A 95 1.70 -3.56 -1.36
N LEU A 96 2.53 -4.28 -2.11
CA LEU A 96 2.71 -4.08 -3.54
C LEU A 96 1.71 -4.96 -4.30
N MET A 97 0.78 -4.30 -4.99
CA MET A 97 -0.32 -4.95 -5.73
C MET A 97 0.19 -5.45 -7.07
N LEU A 98 0.00 -6.74 -7.34
CA LEU A 98 0.55 -7.40 -8.52
C LEU A 98 -0.28 -8.62 -8.89
N ASP A 99 -0.22 -8.98 -10.16
CA ASP A 99 -0.58 -10.30 -10.70
C ASP A 99 0.66 -11.19 -10.81
N ARG A 100 0.61 -12.37 -10.18
CA ARG A 100 1.71 -13.34 -10.15
C ARG A 100 1.98 -14.01 -11.50
N LYS A 101 1.02 -13.95 -12.43
CA LYS A 101 1.17 -14.48 -13.80
C LYS A 101 1.84 -13.47 -14.74
N ARG A 102 1.65 -12.18 -14.49
CA ARG A 102 2.15 -11.08 -15.32
C ARG A 102 3.47 -10.49 -14.81
N HIS A 103 3.64 -10.34 -13.51
CA HIS A 103 4.78 -9.61 -12.94
C HIS A 103 5.89 -10.53 -12.45
N ASP A 104 7.13 -10.15 -12.72
CA ASP A 104 8.33 -10.85 -12.30
C ASP A 104 8.64 -10.58 -10.81
N ILE A 105 8.30 -11.55 -9.97
CA ILE A 105 8.50 -11.47 -8.51
C ILE A 105 9.98 -11.50 -8.15
N ALA A 106 10.82 -12.22 -8.92
CA ALA A 106 12.24 -12.31 -8.64
C ALA A 106 12.93 -10.96 -8.91
N ARG A 107 12.61 -10.33 -10.05
CA ARG A 107 13.04 -8.96 -10.37
C ARG A 107 12.58 -7.97 -9.31
N LEU A 108 11.32 -8.02 -8.89
CA LEU A 108 10.79 -7.13 -7.85
C LEU A 108 11.57 -7.26 -6.54
N LYS A 109 11.85 -8.50 -6.09
CA LYS A 109 12.65 -8.75 -4.89
C LYS A 109 14.10 -8.28 -5.03
N GLY A 110 14.70 -8.46 -6.21
CA GLY A 110 16.03 -7.93 -6.52
C GLY A 110 16.06 -6.40 -6.40
N LYS A 111 15.10 -5.71 -7.01
CA LYS A 111 14.98 -4.24 -6.95
C LYS A 111 14.73 -3.72 -5.53
N LEU A 112 13.95 -4.44 -4.71
CA LEU A 112 13.80 -4.14 -3.28
C LEU A 112 15.13 -4.18 -2.54
N ALA A 113 15.99 -5.17 -2.81
CA ALA A 113 17.32 -5.28 -2.22
C ALA A 113 18.28 -4.19 -2.72
N GLU A 114 18.31 -3.94 -4.04
CA GLU A 114 19.12 -2.88 -4.68
C GLU A 114 18.83 -1.50 -4.07
N LYS A 115 17.54 -1.17 -3.89
CA LYS A 115 17.09 0.08 -3.27
C LYS A 115 17.24 0.11 -1.74
N LYS A 116 17.85 -0.93 -1.14
CA LYS A 116 18.06 -1.09 0.31
C LYS A 116 16.76 -1.06 1.14
N LEU A 117 15.61 -1.31 0.51
CA LEU A 117 14.30 -1.31 1.17
C LEU A 117 14.15 -2.50 2.13
N THR A 118 14.88 -3.59 1.92
CA THR A 118 14.93 -4.75 2.82
C THR A 118 15.40 -4.40 4.25
N ARG A 119 16.10 -3.28 4.44
CA ARG A 119 16.47 -2.77 5.78
C ARG A 119 15.27 -2.29 6.57
N HIS A 120 14.31 -1.67 5.90
CA HIS A 120 13.07 -1.18 6.51
C HIS A 120 11.97 -2.24 6.54
N TRP A 121 12.02 -3.17 5.58
CA TRP A 121 11.01 -4.20 5.31
C TRP A 121 11.65 -5.60 5.20
N PRO A 122 12.22 -6.15 6.30
CA PRO A 122 12.96 -7.40 6.28
C PRO A 122 12.07 -8.62 6.04
N LYS A 123 10.78 -8.55 6.38
CA LYS A 123 9.83 -9.63 6.17
C LYS A 123 8.98 -9.36 4.93
N GLN A 124 8.92 -10.35 4.05
CA GLN A 124 8.21 -10.27 2.77
C GLN A 124 7.30 -11.48 2.57
N HIS A 125 6.01 -11.24 2.37
CA HIS A 125 5.00 -12.29 2.27
C HIS A 125 4.27 -12.18 0.93
N LEU A 126 4.34 -13.22 0.10
CA LEU A 126 3.59 -13.24 -1.16
C LEU A 126 2.20 -13.83 -0.91
N LEU A 127 1.20 -12.97 -0.78
CA LEU A 127 -0.17 -13.33 -0.40
C LEU A 127 -1.18 -13.11 -1.53
N LYS A 128 -2.29 -13.85 -1.45
CA LYS A 128 -3.45 -13.69 -2.33
C LYS A 128 -4.50 -12.85 -1.59
N MET A 129 -5.20 -11.98 -2.31
CA MET A 129 -6.43 -11.40 -1.77
C MET A 129 -7.48 -12.51 -1.71
N VAL A 130 -8.22 -12.54 -0.61
CA VAL A 130 -9.32 -13.50 -0.40
C VAL A 130 -10.62 -12.72 -0.27
N THR A 131 -11.73 -13.37 -0.60
CA THR A 131 -13.06 -12.83 -0.26
C THR A 131 -13.14 -12.68 1.26
N GLY A 132 -13.47 -11.45 1.70
CA GLY A 132 -13.56 -11.12 3.12
C GLY A 132 -14.74 -11.79 3.83
N GLY A 133 -14.84 -11.56 5.14
CA GLY A 133 -15.86 -12.14 6.01
C GLY A 133 -15.26 -13.19 6.95
N VAL A 134 -15.53 -13.06 8.25
CA VAL A 134 -15.18 -14.11 9.22
C VAL A 134 -16.01 -15.34 8.89
N LYS A 135 -15.36 -16.47 8.63
CA LYS A 135 -16.02 -17.77 8.60
C LYS A 135 -15.89 -18.36 9.99
N LEU A 136 -17.02 -18.60 10.66
CA LEU A 136 -17.04 -19.47 11.83
C LEU A 136 -16.65 -20.88 11.34
N GLN A 137 -15.55 -21.41 11.88
CA GLN A 137 -15.17 -22.82 11.70
C GLN A 137 -15.88 -23.67 12.75
#